data_AF-A0A958LTQ7-F1
#
_entry.id   AF-A0A958LTQ7-F1
#
_cell.length_a   1.000
_cell.length_b   1.000
_cell.length_c   1.000
_cell.angle_alpha   90.00
_cell.angle_beta   90.00
_cell.angle_gamma   90.00
#
_symmetry.space_group_name_H-M   'P 1'
#
loop_
_entity.id
_entity.type
_entity.pdbx_description
1 polymer ?
#
loop_
_entity_poly.entity_id
_entity_poly.type
_entity_poly.pdbx_seq_one_letter_code
_entity_poly.pdbx_strand_id
1 'polypeptide(L)'
;MRLGTFWIKMRQNRGWVMRLATTAGTLTFLLLFVFQNCADPLDLANQDSLSFTNQLPFAYDTELDTIAYMSCSEMGTDYNSRAFFTFRAGAYGANTGLRFSDSYLSATKNFTPGQRADALAQSEINASSILQLSVRQRSDAQSMLASSGGGSVQENKDYSNLLAALDSPAIAERLASLSENNRINYFSGVSGLSGRLIEGSLRYMDSEVAAGSVRDHLRDVGLLTLTYTDVMQTGGIAAKSPDNNDRKKAYGKGYQIDFRMGFGIDKNNATNRPVFTRGIHRVINSIQEVDLQRRSPTEANLRPWDCSNSYTFIIVRPQDVDSVKTACLRVADPLNPTAQDRPALEAIRRVLRPEDWWVDLSRRCVMPKQSNGFCYGRDTNGSLDIKYDGGDCTGDGISCPHYISVCVRQ
;
A
#
# COMPACT_ATOMS: atom_id res chain seq x y z
N MET A 1 0.03 -47.85 22.89
CA MET A 1 0.17 -48.62 21.63
C MET A 1 1.31 -48.02 20.83
N ARG A 2 2.07 -48.86 20.12
CA ARG A 2 3.49 -48.70 19.73
C ARG A 2 3.87 -47.43 18.93
N LEU A 3 5.04 -46.90 19.30
CA LEU A 3 5.92 -45.99 18.53
C LEU A 3 6.52 -46.71 17.31
N GLY A 4 6.77 -45.96 16.22
CA GLY A 4 7.53 -46.43 15.07
C GLY A 4 8.22 -45.29 14.32
N THR A 5 9.47 -45.03 14.69
CA THR A 5 10.44 -44.17 14.00
C THR A 5 11.12 -44.96 12.87
N PHE A 6 11.18 -44.39 11.66
CA PHE A 6 11.91 -44.96 10.52
C PHE A 6 13.19 -44.14 10.27
N TRP A 7 14.35 -44.80 10.40
CA TRP A 7 15.67 -44.30 10.00
C TRP A 7 16.09 -45.02 8.72
N ILE A 8 16.47 -44.26 7.68
CA ILE A 8 17.09 -44.82 6.46
C ILE A 8 18.59 -44.47 6.48
N LYS A 9 19.41 -45.53 6.49
CA LYS A 9 20.87 -45.52 6.48
C LYS A 9 21.32 -45.87 5.06
N MET A 10 21.88 -44.92 4.30
CA MET A 10 22.50 -45.23 3.01
C MET A 10 23.99 -45.55 3.17
N ARG A 11 24.37 -46.63 2.48
CA ARG A 11 25.64 -47.35 2.55
C ARG A 11 26.61 -46.80 1.51
N GLN A 12 27.85 -46.53 1.92
CA GLN A 12 29.01 -46.41 1.03
C GLN A 12 29.24 -47.71 0.27
N ASN A 13 29.55 -47.62 -1.02
CA ASN A 13 30.21 -48.69 -1.78
C ASN A 13 31.48 -48.15 -2.42
N ARG A 14 32.62 -48.67 -1.94
CA ARG A 14 33.95 -48.62 -2.55
C ARG A 14 34.06 -49.78 -3.54
N GLY A 15 34.67 -49.57 -4.70
CA GLY A 15 35.10 -50.69 -5.51
C GLY A 15 35.88 -50.33 -6.78
N TRP A 16 37.19 -50.60 -6.72
CA TRP A 16 38.02 -51.21 -7.75
C TRP A 16 38.52 -50.43 -8.98
N VAL A 17 39.81 -50.10 -8.85
CA VAL A 17 40.88 -49.88 -9.81
C VAL A 17 40.86 -50.83 -11.01
N MET A 18 41.10 -50.32 -12.22
CA MET A 18 42.00 -50.97 -13.17
C MET A 18 42.69 -49.94 -14.09
N ARG A 19 44.02 -49.98 -14.08
CA ARG A 19 44.91 -49.26 -14.99
C ARG A 19 44.98 -50.03 -16.32
N LEU A 20 44.98 -49.31 -17.44
CA LEU A 20 45.57 -49.76 -18.69
C LEU A 20 46.28 -48.58 -19.33
N ALA A 21 47.55 -48.79 -19.61
CA ALA A 21 48.53 -47.81 -20.03
C ALA A 21 48.63 -47.76 -21.56
N THR A 22 48.91 -46.55 -22.08
CA THR A 22 49.81 -46.24 -23.20
C THR A 22 49.70 -47.06 -24.49
N THR A 23 49.25 -46.43 -25.58
CA THR A 23 50.11 -45.93 -26.70
C THR A 23 49.24 -45.57 -27.92
N ALA A 24 49.09 -44.27 -28.22
CA ALA A 24 48.77 -43.75 -29.57
C ALA A 24 48.83 -42.21 -29.55
N GLY A 25 50.00 -41.67 -29.22
CA GLY A 25 50.32 -40.29 -29.55
C GLY A 25 50.80 -40.24 -30.99
N THR A 26 50.13 -39.42 -31.80
CA THR A 26 50.61 -38.63 -32.97
C THR A 26 49.54 -38.48 -34.08
N LEU A 27 48.26 -38.27 -33.75
CA LEU A 27 47.28 -37.77 -34.74
C LEU A 27 46.21 -36.81 -34.18
N THR A 28 46.33 -36.38 -32.93
CA THR A 28 45.29 -35.58 -32.24
C THR A 28 45.74 -34.17 -31.86
N PHE A 29 46.88 -33.70 -32.41
CA PHE A 29 47.37 -32.34 -32.18
C PHE A 29 47.14 -31.39 -33.37
N LEU A 30 46.71 -31.90 -34.53
CA LEU A 30 46.39 -31.07 -35.70
C LEU A 30 44.90 -30.68 -35.81
N LEU A 31 44.02 -31.31 -35.03
CA LEU A 31 42.57 -30.99 -35.00
C LEU A 31 42.18 -29.99 -33.90
N LEU A 32 43.11 -29.59 -33.02
CA LEU A 32 42.85 -28.62 -31.95
C LEU A 32 43.16 -27.17 -32.32
N PHE A 33 43.73 -26.90 -33.50
CA PHE A 33 44.07 -25.54 -33.94
C PHE A 33 43.12 -24.94 -34.99
N VAL A 34 42.08 -25.66 -35.43
CA VAL A 34 41.10 -25.15 -36.42
C VAL A 34 39.81 -24.60 -35.77
N PHE A 35 39.66 -24.71 -34.44
CA PHE A 35 38.54 -24.07 -33.70
C PHE A 35 38.94 -22.80 -32.94
N GLN A 36 40.09 -22.20 -33.24
CA GLN A 36 40.51 -20.91 -32.65
C GLN A 36 40.30 -19.70 -33.58
N ASN A 37 39.56 -19.84 -34.69
CA ASN A 37 39.21 -18.71 -35.54
C ASN A 37 37.76 -18.28 -35.34
N CYS A 38 37.64 -17.12 -34.68
CA CYS A 38 36.64 -16.08 -34.94
C CYS A 38 35.18 -16.45 -34.64
N ALA A 39 34.85 -16.57 -33.36
CA ALA A 39 33.71 -15.80 -32.89
C ALA A 39 34.31 -14.54 -32.26
N ASP A 40 34.39 -13.45 -33.02
CA ASP A 40 34.37 -12.13 -32.38
C ASP A 40 33.17 -12.17 -31.41
N PRO A 41 33.31 -11.75 -30.15
CA PRO A 41 32.13 -11.53 -29.33
C PRO A 41 31.28 -10.56 -30.15
N LEU A 42 30.12 -11.02 -30.59
CA LEU A 42 29.14 -10.21 -31.28
C LEU A 42 28.81 -9.04 -30.36
N ASP A 43 29.53 -7.93 -30.54
CA ASP A 43 29.20 -6.60 -30.03
C ASP A 43 28.02 -6.00 -30.84
N LEU A 44 27.18 -6.88 -31.39
CA LEU A 44 25.80 -6.61 -31.79
C LEU A 44 24.86 -6.61 -30.57
N ALA A 45 25.36 -7.00 -29.39
CA ALA A 45 24.59 -7.06 -28.16
C ALA A 45 24.24 -5.71 -27.54
N ASN A 46 24.64 -4.56 -28.10
CA ASN A 46 24.37 -3.24 -27.50
C ASN A 46 23.35 -2.38 -28.25
N GLN A 47 23.23 -2.45 -29.58
CA GLN A 47 22.18 -1.69 -30.29
C GLN A 47 20.87 -2.47 -30.45
N ASP A 48 20.94 -3.76 -30.79
CA ASP A 48 19.73 -4.58 -30.91
C ASP A 48 19.10 -4.86 -29.54
N SER A 49 19.91 -4.99 -28.49
CA SER A 49 19.40 -5.20 -27.12
C SER A 49 18.64 -3.99 -26.58
N LEU A 50 19.14 -2.78 -26.78
CA LEU A 50 18.45 -1.54 -26.40
C LEU A 50 17.14 -1.35 -27.18
N SER A 51 17.12 -1.75 -28.45
CA SER A 51 15.89 -1.70 -29.25
C SER A 51 14.82 -2.67 -28.73
N PHE A 52 15.23 -3.84 -28.22
CA PHE A 52 14.31 -4.82 -27.63
C PHE A 52 13.84 -4.41 -26.22
N THR A 53 14.73 -3.92 -25.35
CA THR A 53 14.35 -3.50 -23.98
C THR A 53 13.37 -2.34 -23.99
N ASN A 54 13.45 -1.45 -24.97
CA ASN A 54 12.48 -0.37 -25.16
C ASN A 54 11.12 -0.84 -25.70
N GLN A 55 11.02 -2.07 -26.22
CA GLN A 55 9.74 -2.69 -26.61
C GLN A 55 9.12 -3.52 -25.47
N LEU A 56 9.79 -3.65 -24.33
CA LEU A 56 9.25 -4.39 -23.20
C LEU A 56 7.98 -3.72 -22.66
N PRO A 57 6.95 -4.50 -22.31
CA PRO A 57 5.76 -3.94 -21.69
C PRO A 57 6.08 -3.39 -20.30
N PHE A 58 5.16 -2.62 -19.75
CA PHE A 58 5.27 -2.14 -18.38
C PHE A 58 5.30 -3.31 -17.39
N ALA A 59 6.30 -3.30 -16.51
CA ALA A 59 6.73 -4.47 -15.76
C ALA A 59 5.99 -4.67 -14.47
N TYR A 60 5.38 -3.63 -13.89
CA TYR A 60 4.95 -3.69 -12.50
C TYR A 60 3.44 -3.92 -12.36
N ASP A 61 3.08 -4.82 -11.46
CA ASP A 61 1.70 -5.04 -11.00
C ASP A 61 1.70 -4.97 -9.47
N THR A 62 0.97 -4.00 -8.90
CA THR A 62 0.82 -3.84 -7.46
C THR A 62 -0.62 -4.04 -7.01
N GLU A 63 -0.77 -4.76 -5.90
CA GLU A 63 -2.05 -5.01 -5.24
C GLU A 63 -1.97 -4.58 -3.76
N LEU A 64 -2.93 -3.76 -3.33
CA LEU A 64 -3.15 -3.44 -1.91
C LEU A 64 -4.32 -4.28 -1.38
N ASP A 65 -4.28 -4.60 -0.09
CA ASP A 65 -5.39 -5.28 0.60
C ASP A 65 -6.06 -4.43 1.67
N THR A 66 -5.53 -3.25 1.97
CA THR A 66 -6.05 -2.44 3.07
C THR A 66 -6.02 -0.97 2.68
N ILE A 67 -7.18 -0.31 2.81
CA ILE A 67 -7.33 1.14 2.68
C ILE A 67 -8.08 1.63 3.91
N ALA A 68 -7.46 2.50 4.69
CA ALA A 68 -8.05 3.14 5.85
C ALA A 68 -8.24 4.63 5.61
N TYR A 69 -9.35 5.15 6.11
CA TYR A 69 -9.64 6.57 6.19
C TYR A 69 -9.82 6.96 7.65
N MET A 70 -9.15 8.03 8.05
CA MET A 70 -9.31 8.63 9.36
C MET A 70 -9.80 10.06 9.15
N SER A 71 -10.99 10.35 9.67
CA SER A 71 -11.72 11.58 9.34
C SER A 71 -11.23 12.81 10.11
N CYS A 72 -10.11 12.71 10.83
CA CYS A 72 -9.60 13.75 11.72
C CYS A 72 -9.41 15.08 10.99
N SER A 73 -9.69 16.16 11.70
CA SER A 73 -9.55 17.52 11.20
C SER A 73 -8.92 18.41 12.27
N GLU A 74 -8.58 19.64 11.86
CA GLU A 74 -8.04 20.68 12.73
C GLU A 74 -6.75 20.26 13.44
N MET A 75 -6.05 19.28 12.87
CA MET A 75 -4.77 18.84 13.36
C MET A 75 -3.76 19.93 13.02
N GLY A 76 -3.25 20.63 14.04
CA GLY A 76 -2.20 21.64 13.88
C GLY A 76 -0.89 21.04 13.33
N THR A 77 0.24 21.72 13.49
CA THR A 77 1.52 21.22 12.94
C THR A 77 2.19 20.14 13.81
N ASP A 78 1.80 20.03 15.08
CA ASP A 78 2.59 19.32 16.10
C ASP A 78 2.07 17.91 16.42
N TYR A 79 1.26 17.30 15.54
CA TYR A 79 0.78 15.95 15.76
C TYR A 79 1.80 14.90 15.35
N ASN A 80 1.67 13.71 15.97
CA ASN A 80 2.45 12.55 15.57
C ASN A 80 1.99 12.04 14.20
N SER A 81 2.74 12.40 13.15
CA SER A 81 2.45 12.02 11.76
C SER A 81 2.45 10.50 11.53
N ARG A 82 3.05 9.69 12.41
CA ARG A 82 2.94 8.23 12.38
C ARG A 82 1.58 7.75 12.85
N ALA A 83 1.02 8.39 13.87
CA ALA A 83 -0.23 8.00 14.50
C ALA A 83 -1.46 8.45 13.70
N PHE A 84 -1.41 9.64 13.09
CA PHE A 84 -2.54 10.26 12.40
C PHE A 84 -2.30 10.40 10.89
N PHE A 85 -3.38 10.20 10.13
CA PHE A 85 -3.41 10.28 8.67
C PHE A 85 -4.84 10.57 8.18
N THR A 86 -5.00 11.01 6.95
CA THR A 86 -6.32 11.03 6.28
C THR A 86 -6.55 9.71 5.57
N PHE A 87 -5.61 9.27 4.74
CA PHE A 87 -5.63 7.95 4.12
C PHE A 87 -4.37 7.20 4.48
N ARG A 88 -4.50 5.91 4.76
CA ARG A 88 -3.39 4.95 4.84
C ARG A 88 -3.75 3.74 4.02
N ALA A 89 -2.90 3.38 3.07
CA ALA A 89 -3.13 2.23 2.22
C ALA A 89 -1.87 1.39 2.13
N GLY A 90 -2.03 0.07 2.09
CA GLY A 90 -0.88 -0.83 2.06
C GLY A 90 -1.24 -2.27 1.70
N ALA A 91 -0.19 -3.06 1.51
CA ALA A 91 -0.23 -4.49 1.27
C ALA A 91 0.28 -5.24 2.50
N TYR A 92 -0.62 -5.76 3.32
CA TYR A 92 -0.27 -6.40 4.59
C TYR A 92 -0.37 -7.93 4.53
N GLY A 93 -1.18 -8.47 3.63
CA GLY A 93 -1.39 -9.89 3.42
C GLY A 93 -0.33 -10.54 2.53
N ALA A 94 -0.10 -11.84 2.73
CA ALA A 94 0.93 -12.62 2.05
C ALA A 94 0.79 -12.69 0.51
N ASN A 95 -0.44 -12.49 -0.01
CA ASN A 95 -0.74 -12.55 -1.44
C ASN A 95 -0.96 -11.15 -2.04
N THR A 96 -0.43 -10.11 -1.41
CA THR A 96 -0.52 -8.71 -1.88
C THR A 96 0.85 -8.09 -2.02
N GLY A 97 0.92 -6.92 -2.62
CA GLY A 97 2.15 -6.19 -2.87
C GLY A 97 2.55 -6.20 -4.34
N LEU A 98 3.85 -6.13 -4.59
CA LEU A 98 4.42 -5.93 -5.90
C LEU A 98 4.83 -7.27 -6.53
N ARG A 99 4.58 -7.43 -7.82
CA ARG A 99 5.14 -8.48 -8.67
C ARG A 99 5.39 -7.94 -10.07
N PHE A 100 5.98 -8.77 -10.93
CA PHE A 100 5.98 -8.47 -12.35
C PHE A 100 4.62 -8.76 -12.99
N SER A 101 4.25 -7.93 -13.96
CA SER A 101 3.06 -8.11 -14.79
C SER A 101 3.18 -9.35 -15.66
N ASP A 102 2.06 -10.00 -15.95
CA ASP A 102 2.04 -11.22 -16.77
C ASP A 102 2.58 -10.98 -18.19
N SER A 103 2.35 -9.78 -18.73
CA SER A 103 2.90 -9.36 -20.03
C SER A 103 4.42 -9.25 -20.00
N TYR A 104 5.00 -8.71 -18.93
CA TYR A 104 6.45 -8.58 -18.80
C TYR A 104 7.13 -9.92 -18.54
N LEU A 105 6.54 -10.76 -17.69
CA LEU A 105 7.00 -12.13 -17.49
C LEU A 105 6.97 -12.93 -18.81
N SER A 106 5.91 -12.79 -19.61
CA SER A 106 5.81 -13.43 -20.92
C SER A 106 6.87 -12.93 -21.90
N ALA A 107 7.11 -11.62 -21.96
CA ALA A 107 8.13 -11.02 -22.82
C ALA A 107 9.57 -11.39 -22.40
N THR A 108 9.80 -11.62 -21.11
CA THR A 108 11.11 -11.94 -20.53
C THR A 108 11.23 -13.41 -20.08
N LYS A 109 10.43 -14.31 -20.64
CA LYS A 109 10.37 -15.71 -20.23
C LYS A 109 11.70 -16.47 -20.37
N ASN A 110 12.53 -16.05 -21.31
CA ASN A 110 13.84 -16.65 -21.59
C ASN A 110 14.99 -15.96 -20.84
N PHE A 111 14.70 -14.90 -20.07
CA PHE A 111 15.73 -14.15 -19.36
C PHE A 111 16.04 -14.85 -18.03
N THR A 112 17.32 -14.85 -17.67
CA THR A 112 17.72 -15.14 -16.28
C THR A 112 17.19 -14.06 -15.34
N PRO A 113 17.07 -14.33 -14.02
CA PRO A 113 16.66 -13.31 -13.06
C PRO A 113 17.50 -12.03 -13.13
N GLY A 114 18.83 -12.14 -13.30
CA GLY A 114 19.72 -10.99 -13.47
C GLY A 114 19.40 -10.18 -14.73
N GLN A 115 19.31 -10.84 -15.89
CA GLN A 115 18.94 -10.18 -17.15
C GLN A 115 17.57 -9.50 -17.08
N ARG A 116 16.61 -10.10 -16.38
CA ARG A 116 15.27 -9.53 -16.18
C ARG A 116 15.30 -8.29 -15.28
N ALA A 117 16.15 -8.27 -14.27
CA ALA A 117 16.37 -7.10 -13.41
C ALA A 117 17.07 -5.98 -14.20
N ASP A 118 18.14 -6.29 -14.93
CA ASP A 118 18.90 -5.32 -15.73
C ASP A 118 18.03 -4.67 -16.83
N ALA A 119 17.13 -5.46 -17.43
CA ALA A 119 16.20 -4.96 -18.45
C ALA A 119 15.23 -3.87 -17.94
N LEU A 120 14.95 -3.81 -16.63
CA LEU A 120 14.10 -2.75 -16.06
C LEU A 120 14.77 -1.38 -16.17
N ALA A 121 16.06 -1.31 -15.83
CA ALA A 121 16.83 -0.06 -15.85
C ALA A 121 17.12 0.43 -17.28
N GLN A 122 17.15 -0.49 -18.25
CA GLN A 122 17.40 -0.18 -19.66
C GLN A 122 16.12 0.18 -20.43
N SER A 123 14.95 -0.18 -19.91
CA SER A 123 13.67 0.03 -20.57
C SER A 123 13.07 1.38 -20.15
N GLU A 124 12.93 2.33 -21.08
CA GLU A 124 12.44 3.69 -20.78
C GLU A 124 11.11 3.71 -20.01
N ILE A 125 10.21 2.77 -20.32
CA ILE A 125 8.89 2.71 -19.67
C ILE A 125 8.97 2.21 -18.22
N ASN A 126 9.98 1.40 -17.90
CA ASN A 126 10.14 0.74 -16.60
C ASN A 126 11.15 1.42 -15.68
N ALA A 127 12.20 2.01 -16.26
CA ALA A 127 13.27 2.68 -15.55
C ALA A 127 12.74 3.82 -14.68
N SER A 128 13.38 4.04 -13.53
CA SER A 128 13.07 5.12 -12.57
C SER A 128 11.60 5.16 -12.14
N SER A 129 10.88 4.04 -12.18
CA SER A 129 9.49 3.99 -11.74
C SER A 129 9.41 3.99 -10.21
N ILE A 130 8.62 4.89 -9.63
CA ILE A 130 8.33 4.92 -8.20
C ILE A 130 6.85 4.63 -7.97
N LEU A 131 6.55 3.70 -7.07
CA LEU A 131 5.18 3.42 -6.63
C LEU A 131 4.69 4.53 -5.69
N GLN A 132 3.60 5.22 -6.06
CA GLN A 132 3.11 6.41 -5.37
C GLN A 132 1.60 6.32 -5.07
N LEU A 133 1.23 6.65 -3.83
CA LEU A 133 -0.16 6.85 -3.39
C LEU A 133 -0.49 8.35 -3.43
N SER A 134 -1.64 8.73 -3.99
CA SER A 134 -2.10 10.13 -4.04
C SER A 134 -3.59 10.25 -4.35
N VAL A 135 -4.20 11.42 -4.14
CA VAL A 135 -5.55 11.72 -4.65
C VAL A 135 -5.42 12.45 -5.99
N ARG A 136 -6.12 11.96 -7.02
CA ARG A 136 -6.03 12.49 -8.40
C ARG A 136 -7.40 12.68 -9.03
N GLN A 137 -7.47 13.53 -10.06
CA GLN A 137 -8.69 13.76 -10.81
C GLN A 137 -9.02 12.55 -11.70
N ARG A 138 -10.28 12.12 -11.73
CA ARG A 138 -10.77 11.03 -12.60
C ARG A 138 -10.66 11.38 -14.09
N SER A 139 -10.70 12.67 -14.41
CA SER A 139 -10.56 13.21 -15.76
C SER A 139 -9.12 13.55 -16.16
N ASP A 140 -8.17 13.49 -15.23
CA ASP A 140 -6.74 13.73 -15.49
C ASP A 140 -5.91 13.00 -14.41
N ALA A 141 -5.42 11.81 -14.76
CA ALA A 141 -4.58 11.00 -13.88
C ALA A 141 -3.19 11.62 -13.65
N GLN A 142 -2.86 12.72 -14.33
CA GLN A 142 -1.65 13.51 -14.10
C GLN A 142 -1.89 14.63 -13.08
N SER A 143 -3.14 15.00 -12.82
CA SER A 143 -3.50 16.07 -11.90
C SER A 143 -3.76 15.52 -10.49
N MET A 144 -2.90 15.90 -9.56
CA MET A 144 -3.00 15.56 -8.14
C MET A 144 -3.73 16.65 -7.35
N LEU A 145 -4.51 16.24 -6.34
CA LEU A 145 -5.11 17.15 -5.38
C LEU A 145 -4.06 17.62 -4.38
N ALA A 146 -3.68 18.89 -4.48
CA ALA A 146 -2.82 19.56 -3.50
C ALA A 146 -3.64 20.02 -2.28
N SER A 147 -3.12 19.81 -1.08
CA SER A 147 -3.69 20.32 0.18
C SER A 147 -3.58 21.85 0.28
N SER A 148 -2.59 22.45 -0.38
CA SER A 148 -2.47 23.91 -0.49
C SER A 148 -3.18 24.37 -1.77
N GLY A 149 -4.13 25.31 -1.63
CA GLY A 149 -4.85 25.89 -2.79
C GLY A 149 -3.97 26.69 -3.77
N GLY A 150 -2.64 26.68 -3.58
CA GLY A 150 -1.64 27.46 -4.32
C GLY A 150 -0.60 26.66 -5.13
N GLY A 151 -0.73 25.34 -5.26
CA GLY A 151 -0.14 24.60 -6.38
C GLY A 151 1.18 23.86 -6.17
N SER A 152 1.78 23.86 -4.98
CA SER A 152 2.87 22.92 -4.67
C SER A 152 2.32 21.70 -3.92
N VAL A 153 2.57 20.52 -4.48
CA VAL A 153 2.28 19.25 -3.82
C VAL A 153 3.43 18.87 -2.89
N GLN A 154 3.10 18.28 -1.74
CA GLN A 154 4.06 17.91 -0.71
C GLN A 154 4.05 16.40 -0.45
N GLU A 155 5.24 15.79 -0.44
CA GLU A 155 5.40 14.39 -0.04
C GLU A 155 5.00 14.19 1.43
N ASN A 156 4.39 13.04 1.72
CA ASN A 156 3.78 12.69 3.01
C ASN A 156 2.58 13.57 3.40
N LYS A 157 2.09 14.43 2.50
CA LYS A 157 0.85 15.18 2.69
C LYS A 157 -0.12 14.89 1.55
N ASP A 158 0.26 15.24 0.33
CA ASP A 158 -0.57 15.13 -0.87
C ASP A 158 -0.31 13.82 -1.63
N TYR A 159 0.93 13.34 -1.56
CA TYR A 159 1.33 12.03 -2.05
C TYR A 159 2.27 11.33 -1.10
N SER A 160 2.46 10.03 -1.29
CA SER A 160 3.42 9.22 -0.56
C SER A 160 4.09 8.27 -1.52
N ASN A 161 5.42 8.30 -1.58
CA ASN A 161 6.19 7.28 -2.29
C ASN A 161 6.32 6.05 -1.37
N LEU A 162 5.83 4.90 -1.84
CA LEU A 162 5.74 3.69 -1.03
C LEU A 162 7.06 2.92 -1.04
N LEU A 163 7.81 3.05 -2.13
CA LEU A 163 9.08 2.41 -2.38
C LEU A 163 10.04 3.40 -3.04
N ALA A 164 11.33 3.05 -3.04
CA ALA A 164 12.32 3.70 -3.88
C ALA A 164 12.08 3.31 -5.35
N ALA A 165 12.95 3.79 -6.26
CA ALA A 165 12.90 3.41 -7.66
C ALA A 165 12.94 1.87 -7.81
N LEU A 166 11.96 1.33 -8.54
CA LEU A 166 11.70 -0.11 -8.61
C LEU A 166 12.73 -0.88 -9.45
N ASP A 167 13.50 -0.18 -10.27
CA ASP A 167 14.68 -0.65 -11.00
C ASP A 167 15.97 -0.62 -10.16
N SER A 168 15.91 -0.16 -8.91
CA SER A 168 17.07 -0.26 -8.00
C SER A 168 17.44 -1.73 -7.77
N PRO A 169 18.75 -2.09 -7.71
CA PRO A 169 19.17 -3.48 -7.61
C PRO A 169 18.49 -4.26 -6.48
N ALA A 170 18.32 -3.62 -5.32
CA ALA A 170 17.72 -4.25 -4.15
C ALA A 170 16.23 -4.62 -4.32
N ILE A 171 15.49 -3.90 -5.16
CA ILE A 171 14.09 -4.20 -5.49
C ILE A 171 14.03 -5.10 -6.72
N ALA A 172 14.74 -4.74 -7.79
CA ALA A 172 14.72 -5.42 -9.08
C ALA A 172 15.14 -6.89 -8.99
N GLU A 173 16.27 -7.19 -8.33
CA GLU A 173 16.75 -8.57 -8.13
C GLU A 173 15.78 -9.39 -7.29
N ARG A 174 15.19 -8.75 -6.27
CA ARG A 174 14.22 -9.40 -5.39
C ARG A 174 12.93 -9.73 -6.13
N LEU A 175 12.45 -8.85 -7.00
CA LEU A 175 11.29 -9.13 -7.87
C LEU A 175 11.61 -10.20 -8.90
N ALA A 176 12.79 -10.15 -9.52
CA ALA A 176 13.17 -11.11 -10.55
C ALA A 176 13.41 -12.53 -10.03
N SER A 177 13.65 -12.69 -8.73
CA SER A 177 13.75 -13.99 -8.07
C SER A 177 12.41 -14.55 -7.57
N LEU A 178 11.30 -13.81 -7.69
CA LEU A 178 9.97 -14.33 -7.35
C LEU A 178 9.50 -15.35 -8.39
N SER A 179 8.78 -16.37 -7.94
CA SER A 179 7.98 -17.20 -8.84
C SER A 179 6.80 -16.41 -9.41
N GLU A 180 6.36 -16.74 -10.62
CA GLU A 180 5.44 -15.94 -11.46
C GLU A 180 4.15 -15.44 -10.78
N ASN A 181 3.64 -16.16 -9.78
CA ASN A 181 2.40 -15.80 -9.06
C ASN A 181 2.61 -15.23 -7.66
N ASN A 182 3.85 -15.11 -7.19
CA ASN A 182 4.14 -14.59 -5.87
C ASN A 182 4.27 -13.07 -5.92
N ARG A 183 3.72 -12.41 -4.90
CA ARG A 183 3.92 -10.99 -4.64
C ARG A 183 4.86 -10.81 -3.45
N ILE A 184 5.58 -9.70 -3.44
CA ILE A 184 6.36 -9.26 -2.29
C ILE A 184 5.74 -7.99 -1.73
N ASN A 185 5.52 -7.98 -0.42
CA ASN A 185 4.98 -6.83 0.31
C ASN A 185 5.98 -6.21 1.29
N TYR A 186 7.16 -6.81 1.45
CA TYR A 186 8.16 -6.41 2.43
C TYR A 186 9.58 -6.47 1.84
N PHE A 187 10.32 -5.37 1.95
CA PHE A 187 11.69 -5.26 1.45
C PHE A 187 12.66 -5.01 2.61
N SER A 188 13.36 -6.05 3.06
CA SER A 188 14.41 -5.93 4.08
C SER A 188 15.70 -5.37 3.50
N GLY A 189 16.33 -4.44 4.21
CA GLY A 189 17.71 -4.01 3.92
C GLY A 189 17.88 -3.02 2.77
N VAL A 190 16.79 -2.48 2.21
CA VAL A 190 16.86 -1.40 1.23
C VAL A 190 17.11 -0.07 1.95
N SER A 191 18.26 0.56 1.71
CA SER A 191 18.60 1.86 2.32
C SER A 191 17.56 2.93 1.94
N GLY A 192 17.19 3.79 2.89
CA GLY A 192 16.09 4.77 2.70
C GLY A 192 14.67 4.19 2.85
N LEU A 193 14.52 2.87 2.81
CA LEU A 193 13.28 2.15 3.09
C LEU A 193 13.50 1.23 4.29
N SER A 194 13.61 1.80 5.50
CA SER A 194 13.84 1.02 6.73
C SER A 194 12.80 -0.09 6.91
N GLY A 195 13.11 -1.32 6.45
CA GLY A 195 12.27 -2.52 6.57
C GLY A 195 10.81 -2.28 6.25
N ARG A 196 10.52 -1.60 5.13
CA ARG A 196 9.16 -1.09 4.88
C ARG A 196 8.28 -2.15 4.23
N LEU A 197 7.12 -2.37 4.84
CA LEU A 197 5.94 -2.85 4.14
C LEU A 197 5.58 -1.86 3.02
N ILE A 198 4.96 -2.33 1.94
CA ILE A 198 4.36 -1.43 0.95
C ILE A 198 3.18 -0.70 1.61
N GLU A 199 3.44 0.49 2.13
CA GLU A 199 2.48 1.32 2.88
C GLU A 199 2.73 2.81 2.59
N GLY A 200 1.66 3.55 2.31
CA GLY A 200 1.69 4.99 2.14
C GLY A 200 0.63 5.67 3.01
N SER A 201 0.87 6.94 3.36
CA SER A 201 -0.09 7.76 4.11
C SER A 201 -0.20 9.18 3.56
N LEU A 202 -1.43 9.67 3.42
CA LEU A 202 -1.79 11.03 2.99
C LEU A 202 -2.38 11.81 4.17
N ARG A 203 -2.24 13.14 4.19
CA ARG A 203 -2.60 13.99 5.33
C ARG A 203 -3.26 15.29 4.86
N TYR A 204 -4.58 15.32 4.92
CA TYR A 204 -5.45 16.46 4.63
C TYR A 204 -6.29 16.82 5.88
N MET A 205 -5.62 17.00 7.02
CA MET A 205 -6.26 17.12 8.33
C MET A 205 -6.18 18.52 8.92
N ASP A 206 -5.71 19.51 8.15
CA ASP A 206 -5.41 20.86 8.65
C ASP A 206 -6.68 21.59 9.15
N SER A 207 -7.83 21.33 8.55
CA SER A 207 -9.13 21.91 8.93
C SER A 207 -10.29 21.00 8.51
N GLU A 208 -11.48 21.20 9.11
CA GLU A 208 -12.67 20.43 8.69
C GLU A 208 -13.10 20.77 7.26
N VAL A 209 -12.85 22.00 6.80
CA VAL A 209 -13.09 22.41 5.41
C VAL A 209 -12.19 21.63 4.45
N ALA A 210 -10.89 21.49 4.77
CA ALA A 210 -9.96 20.71 3.95
C ALA A 210 -10.35 19.21 3.93
N ALA A 211 -10.64 18.63 5.10
CA ALA A 211 -11.07 17.24 5.20
C ALA A 211 -12.39 16.99 4.45
N GLY A 212 -13.34 17.92 4.54
CA GLY A 212 -14.59 17.93 3.77
C GLY A 212 -14.36 17.98 2.27
N SER A 213 -13.52 18.91 1.82
CA SER A 213 -13.21 19.12 0.40
C SER A 213 -12.59 17.87 -0.24
N VAL A 214 -11.74 17.14 0.48
CA VAL A 214 -11.16 15.87 -0.01
C VAL A 214 -12.23 14.79 -0.16
N ARG A 215 -13.18 14.70 0.77
CA ARG A 215 -14.30 13.75 0.67
C ARG A 215 -15.20 14.08 -0.51
N ASP A 216 -15.58 15.35 -0.68
CA ASP A 216 -16.39 15.82 -1.80
C ASP A 216 -15.65 15.60 -3.13
N HIS A 217 -14.35 15.90 -3.18
CA HIS A 217 -13.52 15.63 -4.35
C HIS A 217 -13.56 14.16 -4.74
N LEU A 218 -13.30 13.23 -3.80
CA LEU A 218 -13.30 11.79 -4.07
C LEU A 218 -14.68 11.26 -4.49
N ARG A 219 -15.76 11.76 -3.89
CA ARG A 219 -17.12 11.40 -4.26
C ARG A 219 -17.42 11.82 -5.70
N ASP A 220 -17.14 13.07 -6.02
CA ASP A 220 -17.68 13.71 -7.22
C ASP A 220 -16.77 13.47 -8.45
N VAL A 221 -15.47 13.76 -8.32
CA VAL A 221 -14.56 13.89 -9.48
C VAL A 221 -13.19 13.22 -9.31
N GLY A 222 -12.86 12.73 -8.12
CA GLY A 222 -11.55 12.24 -7.75
C GLY A 222 -11.47 10.72 -7.63
N LEU A 223 -10.25 10.25 -7.47
CA LEU A 223 -9.90 8.87 -7.11
C LEU A 223 -8.75 8.92 -6.10
N LEU A 224 -8.76 8.03 -5.11
CA LEU A 224 -7.51 7.66 -4.44
C LEU A 224 -6.76 6.77 -5.42
N THR A 225 -5.49 7.02 -5.67
CA THR A 225 -4.75 6.34 -6.74
C THR A 225 -3.45 5.77 -6.23
N LEU A 226 -3.11 4.60 -6.74
CA LEU A 226 -1.81 3.97 -6.64
C LEU A 226 -1.23 3.93 -8.05
N THR A 227 -0.34 4.87 -8.36
CA THR A 227 0.27 5.04 -9.68
C THR A 227 1.77 4.79 -9.63
N TYR A 228 2.38 4.65 -10.80
CA TYR A 228 3.83 4.71 -10.93
C TYR A 228 4.21 6.10 -11.45
N THR A 229 5.22 6.74 -10.88
CA THR A 229 5.75 8.03 -11.36
C THR A 229 7.16 7.86 -11.91
N ASP A 230 7.63 8.86 -12.66
CA ASP A 230 9.03 8.94 -13.12
C ASP A 230 9.78 9.97 -12.28
N VAL A 231 10.92 9.58 -11.69
CA VAL A 231 11.80 10.50 -10.94
C VAL A 231 12.25 11.69 -11.81
N MET A 232 12.40 11.47 -13.12
CA MET A 232 12.99 12.43 -14.05
C MET A 232 11.98 13.46 -14.59
N GLN A 233 10.67 13.22 -14.43
CA GLN A 233 9.64 14.11 -14.97
C GLN A 233 8.92 14.90 -13.87
N THR A 234 8.80 16.22 -14.05
CA THR A 234 7.95 17.12 -13.23
C THR A 234 8.13 16.99 -11.72
N GLY A 235 9.35 16.69 -11.25
CA GLY A 235 9.64 16.52 -9.82
C GLY A 235 9.06 15.24 -9.19
N GLY A 236 8.74 14.20 -9.98
CA GLY A 236 8.28 12.90 -9.47
C GLY A 236 6.78 12.83 -9.16
N ILE A 237 5.98 13.76 -9.70
CA ILE A 237 4.56 13.94 -9.37
C ILE A 237 3.63 13.39 -10.45
N ALA A 238 4.00 13.50 -11.73
CA ALA A 238 3.20 12.97 -12.84
C ALA A 238 3.20 11.43 -12.85
N ALA A 239 2.05 10.84 -13.14
CA ALA A 239 1.91 9.39 -13.26
C ALA A 239 2.39 8.93 -14.64
N LYS A 240 3.20 7.88 -14.71
CA LYS A 240 3.56 7.23 -15.97
C LYS A 240 2.29 6.78 -16.70
N SER A 241 2.20 7.12 -17.98
CA SER A 241 1.06 6.79 -18.85
C SER A 241 1.46 5.81 -19.94
N PRO A 242 0.58 4.87 -20.34
CA PRO A 242 0.75 4.08 -21.56
C PRO A 242 0.64 4.94 -22.84
N ASP A 243 0.04 6.11 -22.76
CA ASP A 243 -0.13 7.05 -23.87
C ASP A 243 0.05 8.49 -23.36
N ASN A 244 1.12 9.15 -23.78
CA ASN A 244 1.45 10.52 -23.36
C ASN A 244 0.40 11.55 -23.81
N ASN A 245 -0.44 11.23 -24.79
CA ASN A 245 -1.50 12.11 -25.27
C ASN A 245 -2.81 11.94 -24.48
N ASP A 246 -3.01 10.79 -23.83
CA ASP A 246 -4.20 10.51 -23.02
C ASP A 246 -3.90 10.69 -21.53
N ARG A 247 -4.03 11.93 -21.05
CA ARG A 247 -3.84 12.30 -19.64
C ARG A 247 -4.79 11.57 -18.67
N LYS A 248 -5.85 10.92 -19.19
CA LYS A 248 -6.80 10.15 -18.37
C LYS A 248 -6.27 8.77 -18.01
N LYS A 249 -5.22 8.31 -18.70
CA LYS A 249 -4.60 7.00 -18.48
C LYS A 249 -3.34 7.14 -17.64
N ALA A 250 -3.11 6.11 -16.84
CA ALA A 250 -1.89 5.92 -16.08
C ALA A 250 -1.68 4.43 -15.83
N TYR A 251 -0.43 4.03 -15.60
CA TYR A 251 -0.13 2.73 -15.02
C TYR A 251 -0.50 2.73 -13.54
N GLY A 252 -1.28 1.74 -13.11
CA GLY A 252 -1.67 1.55 -11.72
C GLY A 252 -3.18 1.39 -11.52
N LYS A 253 -3.64 1.68 -10.30
CA LYS A 253 -5.02 1.44 -9.85
C LYS A 253 -5.63 2.71 -9.26
N GLY A 254 -6.90 2.94 -9.56
CA GLY A 254 -7.75 3.92 -8.91
C GLY A 254 -8.71 3.25 -7.95
N TYR A 255 -9.06 3.96 -6.88
CA TYR A 255 -10.02 3.54 -5.88
C TYR A 255 -11.06 4.65 -5.78
N GLN A 256 -12.25 4.39 -6.32
CA GLN A 256 -13.40 5.24 -6.14
C GLN A 256 -14.01 4.94 -4.77
N ILE A 257 -14.03 5.96 -3.91
CA ILE A 257 -14.43 5.83 -2.52
C ILE A 257 -15.76 6.55 -2.34
N ASP A 258 -16.74 5.83 -1.83
CA ASP A 258 -17.99 6.42 -1.36
C ASP A 258 -17.96 6.54 0.17
N PHE A 259 -18.62 7.57 0.70
CA PHE A 259 -18.65 7.86 2.13
C PHE A 259 -20.09 7.85 2.66
N ARG A 260 -20.25 7.35 3.88
CA ARG A 260 -21.51 7.34 4.63
C ARG A 260 -21.37 8.06 5.97
N MET A 261 -22.52 8.29 6.60
CA MET A 261 -22.60 8.73 7.99
C MET A 261 -22.03 7.67 8.95
N GLY A 262 -21.51 8.14 10.09
CA GLY A 262 -20.98 7.28 11.13
C GLY A 262 -22.04 6.76 12.11
N PHE A 263 -21.57 6.24 13.25
CA PHE A 263 -22.38 5.80 14.37
C PHE A 263 -21.91 6.45 15.68
N GLY A 264 -22.55 6.13 16.79
CA GLY A 264 -22.40 6.84 18.06
C GLY A 264 -22.47 5.84 19.19
N ILE A 265 -22.00 6.28 20.35
CA ILE A 265 -21.88 5.46 21.53
C ILE A 265 -22.63 6.17 22.64
N ASP A 266 -23.70 5.52 23.10
CA ASP A 266 -24.43 6.00 24.25
C ASP A 266 -23.56 5.87 25.50
N LYS A 267 -23.34 6.97 26.21
CA LYS A 267 -22.54 6.98 27.44
C LYS A 267 -23.14 6.09 28.55
N ASN A 268 -24.45 5.86 28.53
CA ASN A 268 -25.17 5.09 29.54
C ASN A 268 -25.32 3.61 29.15
N ASN A 269 -25.16 3.29 27.87
CA ASN A 269 -25.34 1.94 27.36
C ASN A 269 -24.26 1.68 26.30
N ALA A 270 -23.33 0.76 26.57
CA ALA A 270 -22.19 0.45 25.68
C ALA A 270 -22.58 -0.15 24.31
N THR A 271 -23.84 -0.01 23.91
CA THR A 271 -24.40 -0.35 22.61
C THR A 271 -24.19 0.78 21.60
N ASN A 272 -23.69 0.43 20.42
CA ASN A 272 -23.61 1.36 19.29
C ASN A 272 -25.01 1.77 18.85
N ARG A 273 -25.25 3.08 18.77
CA ARG A 273 -26.46 3.65 18.18
C ARG A 273 -26.15 4.16 16.78
N PRO A 274 -26.99 3.89 15.76
CA PRO A 274 -26.88 4.59 14.49
C PRO A 274 -27.05 6.08 14.75
N VAL A 275 -26.21 6.88 14.10
CA VAL A 275 -26.15 8.32 14.33
C VAL A 275 -26.71 9.03 13.15
N PHE A 276 -27.74 9.82 13.44
CA PHE A 276 -28.36 10.69 12.47
C PHE A 276 -27.75 12.08 12.59
N THR A 277 -26.42 12.20 12.51
CA THR A 277 -25.80 13.51 12.26
C THR A 277 -26.14 13.87 10.82
N ARG A 278 -27.13 14.75 10.63
CA ARG A 278 -27.53 15.15 9.28
C ARG A 278 -26.33 15.73 8.54
N GLY A 279 -25.86 15.03 7.51
CA GLY A 279 -25.08 15.62 6.42
C GLY A 279 -23.56 15.48 6.44
N ILE A 280 -22.94 14.81 7.42
CA ILE A 280 -21.46 14.62 7.40
C ILE A 280 -21.07 13.16 7.21
N HIS A 281 -20.57 12.84 6.01
CA HIS A 281 -20.13 11.49 5.66
C HIS A 281 -18.66 11.26 6.05
N ARG A 282 -18.41 10.75 7.26
CA ARG A 282 -17.04 10.59 7.82
C ARG A 282 -16.50 9.16 7.81
N VAL A 283 -17.22 8.22 7.21
CA VAL A 283 -16.90 6.79 7.21
C VAL A 283 -16.88 6.27 5.78
N ILE A 284 -15.90 5.47 5.38
CA ILE A 284 -15.94 4.81 4.07
C ILE A 284 -17.14 3.86 4.03
N ASN A 285 -17.95 3.99 2.98
CA ASN A 285 -19.08 3.12 2.69
C ASN A 285 -18.67 1.95 1.79
N SER A 286 -17.98 2.25 0.69
CA SER A 286 -17.55 1.26 -0.29
C SER A 286 -16.34 1.74 -1.08
N ILE A 287 -15.59 0.78 -1.62
CA ILE A 287 -14.48 1.04 -2.54
C ILE A 287 -14.71 0.25 -3.84
N GLN A 288 -14.67 0.95 -4.97
CA GLN A 288 -14.62 0.35 -6.29
C GLN A 288 -13.23 0.56 -6.90
N GLU A 289 -12.58 -0.54 -7.27
CA GLU A 289 -11.29 -0.50 -7.96
C GLU A 289 -11.50 -0.20 -9.46
N VAL A 290 -10.63 0.65 -10.01
CA VAL A 290 -10.61 1.08 -11.40
C VAL A 290 -9.23 0.81 -11.96
N ASP A 291 -9.16 0.11 -13.09
CA ASP A 291 -7.92 -0.01 -13.87
C ASP A 291 -7.67 1.33 -14.57
N LEU A 292 -6.58 2.03 -14.22
CA LEU A 292 -6.28 3.35 -14.77
C LEU A 292 -5.83 3.33 -16.23
N GLN A 293 -5.40 2.18 -16.75
CA GLN A 293 -5.03 2.04 -18.16
C GLN A 293 -6.28 1.88 -19.03
N ARG A 294 -7.25 1.07 -18.56
CA ARG A 294 -8.49 0.76 -19.29
C ARG A 294 -9.63 1.72 -18.98
N ARG A 295 -9.56 2.43 -17.84
CA ARG A 295 -10.61 3.30 -17.28
C ARG A 295 -11.94 2.59 -17.06
N SER A 296 -11.89 1.29 -16.87
CA SER A 296 -13.04 0.46 -16.51
C SER A 296 -12.89 0.02 -15.07
N PRO A 297 -14.01 -0.22 -14.35
CA PRO A 297 -13.97 -1.05 -13.16
C PRO A 297 -13.21 -2.34 -13.49
N THR A 298 -12.34 -2.79 -12.59
CA THR A 298 -11.65 -4.07 -12.79
C THR A 298 -12.73 -5.16 -12.83
N GLU A 299 -12.91 -5.82 -13.97
CA GLU A 299 -14.02 -6.76 -14.19
C GLU A 299 -14.04 -7.83 -13.10
N ALA A 300 -15.22 -8.02 -12.49
CA ALA A 300 -15.52 -8.99 -11.43
C ALA A 300 -14.41 -9.06 -10.37
N ASN A 301 -14.44 -8.17 -9.38
CA ASN A 301 -13.64 -8.25 -8.17
C ASN A 301 -13.69 -9.68 -7.59
N LEU A 302 -12.75 -10.55 -7.97
CA LEU A 302 -12.59 -11.89 -7.39
C LEU A 302 -12.40 -11.80 -5.87
N ARG A 303 -12.07 -10.60 -5.38
CA ARG A 303 -11.90 -10.23 -3.99
C ARG A 303 -12.54 -8.86 -3.74
N PRO A 304 -13.80 -8.79 -3.27
CA PRO A 304 -14.45 -7.53 -2.98
C PRO A 304 -13.80 -6.84 -1.77
N TRP A 305 -13.95 -5.51 -1.70
CA TRP A 305 -13.60 -4.73 -0.52
C TRP A 305 -14.69 -4.85 0.53
N ASP A 306 -14.33 -5.25 1.74
CA ASP A 306 -15.19 -5.25 2.91
C ASP A 306 -14.95 -3.98 3.73
N CYS A 307 -15.92 -3.06 3.65
CA CYS A 307 -15.97 -1.80 4.39
C CYS A 307 -17.08 -1.84 5.45
N SER A 308 -17.37 -3.01 6.03
CA SER A 308 -18.43 -3.17 7.02
C SER A 308 -18.20 -2.32 8.28
N ASN A 309 -19.29 -2.08 9.03
CA ASN A 309 -19.22 -1.37 10.31
C ASN A 309 -18.31 -2.08 11.34
N SER A 310 -18.02 -3.37 11.17
CA SER A 310 -17.06 -4.12 11.98
C SER A 310 -15.63 -3.60 11.87
N TYR A 311 -15.33 -2.75 10.88
CA TYR A 311 -14.01 -2.13 10.70
C TYR A 311 -14.03 -0.61 10.90
N THR A 312 -15.11 -0.09 11.50
CA THR A 312 -15.24 1.34 11.80
C THR A 312 -15.20 1.57 13.30
N PHE A 313 -14.42 2.56 13.72
CA PHE A 313 -14.23 2.92 15.12
C PHE A 313 -14.35 4.42 15.33
N ILE A 314 -14.97 4.83 16.44
CA ILE A 314 -15.02 6.23 16.87
C ILE A 314 -13.68 6.62 17.47
N ILE A 315 -13.17 7.79 17.09
CA ILE A 315 -11.95 8.36 17.67
C ILE A 315 -12.35 9.23 18.86
N VAL A 316 -11.94 8.82 20.06
CA VAL A 316 -12.21 9.54 21.30
C VAL A 316 -10.96 10.21 21.87
N ARG A 317 -11.14 11.32 22.58
CA ARG A 317 -10.03 11.98 23.28
C ARG A 317 -9.81 11.34 24.65
N PRO A 318 -8.56 11.19 25.11
CA PRO A 318 -8.26 10.71 26.46
C PRO A 318 -9.01 11.44 27.56
N GLN A 319 -9.09 12.76 27.51
CA GLN A 319 -9.78 13.58 28.50
C GLN A 319 -11.30 13.38 28.54
N ASP A 320 -11.92 12.96 27.44
CA ASP A 320 -13.35 12.68 27.39
C ASP A 320 -13.68 11.34 28.05
N VAL A 321 -12.73 10.40 28.00
CA VAL A 321 -12.81 9.16 28.78
C VAL A 321 -12.66 9.46 30.27
N ASP A 322 -11.69 10.29 30.66
CA ASP A 322 -11.47 10.65 32.07
C ASP A 322 -12.63 11.44 32.68
N SER A 323 -13.28 12.29 31.88
CA SER A 323 -14.45 13.06 32.29
C SER A 323 -15.79 12.34 32.09
N VAL A 324 -15.76 11.05 31.72
CA VAL A 324 -16.95 10.19 31.56
C VAL A 324 -17.95 10.78 30.52
N LYS A 325 -17.44 11.45 29.49
CA LYS A 325 -18.23 11.93 28.34
C LYS A 325 -18.53 10.82 27.33
N THR A 326 -17.82 9.69 27.41
CA THR A 326 -17.98 8.53 26.54
C THR A 326 -17.86 7.23 27.35
N ALA A 327 -18.47 6.15 26.86
CA ALA A 327 -18.36 4.83 27.48
C ALA A 327 -17.05 4.09 27.12
N CYS A 328 -16.26 4.60 26.16
CA CYS A 328 -15.03 3.97 25.68
C CYS A 328 -13.99 3.74 26.79
N LEU A 329 -13.24 2.63 26.72
CA LEU A 329 -12.23 2.27 27.73
C LEU A 329 -10.80 2.26 27.18
N ARG A 330 -9.83 2.44 28.08
CA ARG A 330 -8.41 2.24 27.81
C ARG A 330 -8.06 0.76 27.98
N VAL A 331 -8.29 -0.04 26.95
CA VAL A 331 -8.07 -1.49 26.99
C VAL A 331 -6.83 -1.85 26.17
N ALA A 332 -5.95 -2.67 26.75
CA ALA A 332 -4.89 -3.30 26.00
C ALA A 332 -5.48 -4.29 24.99
N ASP A 333 -4.75 -4.58 23.91
CA ASP A 333 -5.20 -5.57 22.94
C ASP A 333 -5.42 -6.92 23.64
N PRO A 334 -6.54 -7.61 23.37
CA PRO A 334 -6.76 -8.93 23.93
C PRO A 334 -5.70 -9.88 23.39
N LEU A 335 -5.01 -10.61 24.29
CA LEU A 335 -4.04 -11.63 23.89
C LEU A 335 -4.66 -12.74 23.04
N ASN A 336 -5.95 -13.01 23.27
CA ASN A 336 -6.74 -14.02 22.55
C ASN A 336 -8.09 -13.40 22.13
N PRO A 337 -8.15 -12.64 21.02
CA PRO A 337 -9.41 -12.08 20.53
C PRO A 337 -10.38 -13.21 20.16
N THR A 338 -11.66 -12.97 20.40
CA THR A 338 -12.74 -13.87 19.97
C THR A 338 -12.71 -14.05 18.45
N ALA A 339 -13.30 -15.13 17.93
CA ALA A 339 -13.39 -15.33 16.48
C ALA A 339 -14.11 -14.18 15.76
N GLN A 340 -15.04 -13.51 16.45
CA GLN A 340 -15.77 -12.35 15.94
C GLN A 340 -14.93 -11.07 15.94
N ASP A 341 -14.11 -10.85 16.97
CA ASP A 341 -13.32 -9.62 17.11
C ASP A 341 -11.99 -9.66 16.35
N ARG A 342 -11.49 -10.86 16.08
CA ARG A 342 -10.18 -11.07 15.45
C ARG A 342 -10.04 -10.37 14.10
N PRO A 343 -10.97 -10.49 13.14
CA PRO A 343 -10.85 -9.78 11.86
C PRO A 343 -10.76 -8.26 12.06
N ALA A 344 -11.53 -7.72 13.00
CA ALA A 344 -11.54 -6.29 13.28
C ALA A 344 -10.25 -5.81 13.93
N LEU A 345 -9.72 -6.56 14.90
CA LEU A 345 -8.44 -6.27 15.53
C LEU A 345 -7.29 -6.37 14.52
N GLU A 346 -7.26 -7.42 13.70
CA GLU A 346 -6.25 -7.58 12.64
C GLU A 346 -6.31 -6.44 11.64
N ALA A 347 -7.51 -6.08 11.14
CA ALA A 347 -7.69 -4.98 10.21
C ALA A 347 -7.23 -3.63 10.79
N ILE A 348 -7.66 -3.29 12.01
CA ILE A 348 -7.28 -2.01 12.61
C ILE A 348 -5.79 -1.97 12.98
N ARG A 349 -5.17 -3.10 13.36
CA ARG A 349 -3.73 -3.16 13.69
C ARG A 349 -2.80 -3.17 12.49
N ARG A 350 -3.29 -3.41 11.27
CA ARG A 350 -2.54 -3.09 10.05
C ARG A 350 -2.24 -1.59 9.96
N VAL A 351 -3.17 -0.74 10.42
CA VAL A 351 -3.08 0.72 10.22
C VAL A 351 -2.85 1.51 11.50
N LEU A 352 -3.23 1.02 12.68
CA LEU A 352 -3.01 1.67 13.97
C LEU A 352 -2.02 0.88 14.82
N ARG A 353 -0.86 1.48 15.06
CA ARG A 353 0.21 0.83 15.82
C ARG A 353 -0.17 0.71 17.31
N PRO A 354 0.08 -0.45 17.96
CA PRO A 354 -0.21 -0.65 19.39
C PRO A 354 0.45 0.36 20.31
N GLU A 355 1.63 0.89 19.97
CA GLU A 355 2.32 1.90 20.78
C GLU A 355 1.70 3.30 20.71
N ASP A 356 0.88 3.58 19.69
CA ASP A 356 0.28 4.90 19.47
C ASP A 356 -1.21 4.93 19.87
N TRP A 357 -1.90 3.79 19.87
CA TRP A 357 -3.36 3.73 20.00
C TRP A 357 -3.86 2.62 20.93
N TRP A 358 -4.83 2.98 21.78
CA TRP A 358 -5.73 2.03 22.45
C TRP A 358 -6.90 1.68 21.52
N VAL A 359 -7.37 0.42 21.57
CA VAL A 359 -8.47 -0.08 20.75
C VAL A 359 -9.47 -0.81 21.67
N ASP A 360 -10.67 -0.25 21.81
CA ASP A 360 -11.80 -0.89 22.49
C ASP A 360 -12.70 -1.54 21.43
N LEU A 361 -12.50 -2.83 21.19
CA LEU A 361 -13.26 -3.60 20.19
C LEU A 361 -14.74 -3.71 20.54
N SER A 362 -15.05 -3.83 21.84
CA SER A 362 -16.43 -4.02 22.33
C SER A 362 -17.28 -2.78 22.07
N ARG A 363 -16.72 -1.58 22.28
CA ARG A 363 -17.40 -0.29 22.06
C ARG A 363 -17.07 0.36 20.73
N ARG A 364 -16.22 -0.28 19.92
CA ARG A 364 -15.75 0.25 18.63
C ARG A 364 -15.15 1.65 18.77
N CYS A 365 -14.23 1.81 19.72
CA CYS A 365 -13.50 3.06 19.90
C CYS A 365 -12.01 2.87 19.68
N VAL A 366 -11.35 3.92 19.24
CA VAL A 366 -9.89 4.06 19.31
C VAL A 366 -9.55 5.37 20.00
N MET A 367 -8.43 5.37 20.71
CA MET A 367 -8.00 6.52 21.48
C MET A 367 -6.47 6.66 21.41
N PRO A 368 -5.94 7.84 21.08
CA PRO A 368 -4.50 8.03 21.01
C PRO A 368 -3.88 7.91 22.40
N LYS A 369 -2.69 7.32 22.48
CA LYS A 369 -1.90 7.20 23.72
C LYS A 369 -1.18 8.50 24.07
N GLN A 370 -0.88 9.31 23.05
CA GLN A 370 -0.20 10.58 23.21
C GLN A 370 -1.22 11.71 23.42
N SER A 371 -0.86 12.69 24.23
CA SER A 371 -1.67 13.90 24.51
C SER A 371 -1.49 15.00 23.47
N ASN A 372 -0.51 14.88 22.57
CA ASN A 372 -0.13 15.93 21.63
C ASN A 372 -0.85 15.74 20.30
N GLY A 373 -1.89 16.56 20.09
CA GLY A 373 -2.71 16.52 18.89
C GLY A 373 -3.91 15.59 19.04
N PHE A 374 -5.11 16.16 18.94
CA PHE A 374 -6.36 15.42 18.87
C PHE A 374 -6.99 15.67 17.50
N CYS A 375 -7.83 14.74 17.06
CA CYS A 375 -8.62 14.86 15.83
C CYS A 375 -9.66 15.99 15.83
N TYR A 376 -9.60 16.88 16.81
CA TYR A 376 -10.56 17.94 17.13
C TYR A 376 -9.83 19.26 17.43
N GLY A 377 -8.58 19.41 16.96
CA GLY A 377 -7.74 20.57 17.22
C GLY A 377 -7.31 20.81 18.67
N ARG A 378 -6.67 21.97 18.90
CA ARG A 378 -6.40 22.49 20.25
C ARG A 378 -7.63 23.24 20.73
N ASP A 379 -8.04 22.93 21.95
CA ASP A 379 -9.06 23.69 22.67
C ASP A 379 -8.49 25.09 23.00
N THR A 380 -8.73 26.08 22.14
CA THR A 380 -8.19 27.43 22.32
C THR A 380 -9.09 28.31 23.19
N ASN A 381 -10.38 27.98 23.36
CA ASN A 381 -11.37 28.87 23.98
C ASN A 381 -12.28 28.23 25.05
N GLY A 382 -12.08 26.97 25.42
CA GLY A 382 -12.87 26.30 26.46
C GLY A 382 -13.62 25.07 25.93
N SER A 383 -13.69 24.05 26.79
CA SER A 383 -14.17 22.67 26.56
C SER A 383 -14.98 22.47 25.28
N LEU A 384 -14.30 22.15 24.19
CA LEU A 384 -14.96 21.65 22.98
C LEU A 384 -15.78 20.40 23.35
N ASP A 385 -17.10 20.47 23.18
CA ASP A 385 -18.01 19.37 23.51
C ASP A 385 -18.23 18.48 22.30
N ILE A 386 -17.90 17.19 22.43
CA ILE A 386 -18.02 16.23 21.33
C ILE A 386 -19.23 15.34 21.58
N LYS A 387 -20.15 15.31 20.62
CA LYS A 387 -21.38 14.49 20.70
C LYS A 387 -21.14 13.05 20.26
N TYR A 388 -20.44 12.28 21.11
CA TYR A 388 -20.15 10.86 20.85
C TYR A 388 -21.41 9.99 20.76
N ASP A 389 -22.50 10.38 21.41
CA ASP A 389 -23.80 9.70 21.36
C ASP A 389 -24.52 9.85 20.00
N GLY A 390 -24.03 10.78 19.17
CA GLY A 390 -24.56 11.04 17.84
C GLY A 390 -25.87 11.79 17.80
N GLY A 391 -26.08 12.68 18.76
CA GLY A 391 -26.99 13.81 18.55
C GLY A 391 -26.53 14.71 17.39
N ASP A 392 -27.41 15.61 16.97
CA ASP A 392 -27.03 16.69 16.05
C ASP A 392 -25.87 17.49 16.66
N CYS A 393 -24.80 17.62 15.87
CA CYS A 393 -23.61 18.38 16.23
C CYS A 393 -23.64 19.80 15.64
N THR A 394 -24.84 20.35 15.48
CA THR A 394 -25.06 21.73 15.01
C THR A 394 -25.01 22.69 16.19
N GLY A 395 -24.04 23.59 16.22
CA GLY A 395 -23.95 24.65 17.23
C GLY A 395 -22.51 25.07 17.53
N ASP A 396 -22.36 26.29 18.04
CA ASP A 396 -21.05 26.82 18.44
C ASP A 396 -20.47 25.98 19.59
N GLY A 397 -19.20 25.61 19.49
CA GLY A 397 -18.51 24.80 20.51
C GLY A 397 -18.90 23.33 20.56
N ILE A 398 -19.73 22.85 19.62
CA ILE A 398 -20.09 21.43 19.49
C ILE A 398 -19.36 20.83 18.28
N SER A 399 -18.68 19.70 18.48
CA SER A 399 -18.06 18.93 17.40
C SER A 399 -18.69 17.57 17.21
N CYS A 400 -18.81 17.16 15.95
CA CYS A 400 -19.22 15.81 15.59
C CYS A 400 -18.07 14.82 15.83
N PRO A 401 -18.35 13.55 16.13
CA PRO A 401 -17.30 12.53 16.27
C PRO A 401 -16.51 12.35 14.98
N HIS A 402 -15.21 12.06 15.13
CA HIS A 402 -14.38 11.54 14.05
C HIS A 402 -14.27 10.02 14.14
N TYR A 403 -13.95 9.40 13.01
CA TYR A 403 -13.91 7.96 12.85
C TYR A 403 -12.61 7.56 12.18
N ILE A 404 -12.23 6.31 12.42
CA ILE A 404 -11.39 5.56 11.51
C ILE A 404 -12.22 4.43 10.92
N SER A 405 -12.21 4.31 9.59
CA SER A 405 -12.84 3.21 8.87
C SER A 405 -11.79 2.50 8.04
N VAL A 406 -11.70 1.19 8.18
CA VAL A 406 -10.76 0.34 7.43
C VAL A 406 -11.55 -0.52 6.45
N CYS A 407 -11.15 -0.52 5.20
CA CYS A 407 -11.63 -1.47 4.21
C CYS A 407 -10.54 -2.51 3.96
N VAL A 408 -10.91 -3.78 4.00
CA VAL A 408 -10.01 -4.90 3.73
C VAL A 408 -10.46 -5.67 2.50
N ARG A 409 -9.51 -6.12 1.70
CA ARG A 409 -9.77 -7.00 0.55
C ARG A 409 -9.94 -8.44 1.05
N GLN A 410 -11.06 -9.08 0.71
CA GLN A 410 -11.39 -10.45 1.14
C GLN A 410 -10.63 -11.54 0.39
#